data_AF-A0A832FX82-F1
#
_entry.id   AF-A0A832FX82-F1
#
_cell.length_a   1.000
_cell.length_b   1.000
_cell.length_c   1.000
_cell.angle_alpha   90.00
_cell.angle_beta   90.00
_cell.angle_gamma   90.00
#
_symmetry.space_group_name_H-M   'P 1'
#
loop_
_entity.id
_entity.type
_entity.pdbx_description
1 polymer ?
#
loop_
_entity_poly.entity_id
_entity_poly.type
_entity_poly.pdbx_seq_one_letter_code
_entity_poly.pdbx_strand_id
1 'polypeptide(L)'
;MPYTMPGPGSPNGIYVYSGAKKSWSLLRKDGEAFRIGELGDGIYVVYFDNLYCPACRSQDQYLYKLLVKYGSEPSIFFVVIVCNWFADNCASEAASKTFREYKVSASPTIIVAKVTDNNIVEERLEGVRTDGAIEYYIRNYKLQRAISS
;
A
#
# COMPACT_ATOMS: atom_id res chain seq x y z
N MET A 1 6.50 -7.13 17.71
CA MET A 1 7.01 -6.72 16.38
C MET A 1 7.28 -5.23 16.45
N PRO A 2 8.49 -4.72 16.12
CA PRO A 2 8.81 -3.30 16.29
C PRO A 2 7.97 -2.37 15.39
N TYR A 3 7.34 -2.90 14.35
CA TYR A 3 6.46 -2.15 13.44
C TYR A 3 5.05 -2.73 13.48
N THR A 4 4.12 -2.02 14.09
CA THR A 4 2.69 -2.39 14.08
C THR A 4 2.09 -1.97 12.75
N MET A 5 1.66 -2.93 11.93
CA MET A 5 0.91 -2.64 10.71
C MET A 5 -0.42 -1.94 11.06
N PRO A 6 -0.89 -0.98 10.25
CA PRO A 6 -2.28 -0.55 10.29
C PRO A 6 -3.19 -1.78 10.14
N GLY A 7 -4.26 -1.84 10.94
CA GLY A 7 -5.09 -3.04 11.09
C GLY A 7 -6.14 -2.87 12.20
N PRO A 8 -6.77 -3.95 12.71
CA PRO A 8 -7.79 -3.85 13.75
C PRO A 8 -7.39 -2.95 14.92
N GLY A 9 -8.25 -1.98 15.25
CA GLY A 9 -7.98 -0.94 16.25
C GLY A 9 -7.35 0.34 15.69
N SER A 10 -6.90 0.33 14.43
CA SER A 10 -6.53 1.55 13.71
C SER A 10 -7.78 2.27 13.20
N PRO A 11 -7.82 3.61 13.21
CA PRO A 11 -8.81 4.37 12.47
C PRO A 11 -8.83 3.98 10.98
N ASN A 12 -9.99 4.10 10.34
CA ASN A 12 -10.03 4.11 8.87
C ASN A 12 -9.25 5.32 8.35
N GLY A 13 -8.50 5.16 7.25
CA GLY A 13 -7.64 6.20 6.72
C GLY A 13 -6.55 5.70 5.78
N ILE A 14 -5.75 6.64 5.29
CA ILE A 14 -4.59 6.37 4.44
C ILE A 14 -3.33 6.50 5.28
N TYR A 15 -2.53 5.44 5.34
CA TYR A 15 -1.32 5.35 6.12
C TYR A 15 -0.11 5.26 5.21
N VAL A 16 0.95 6.00 5.53
CA VAL A 16 2.24 5.93 4.83
C VAL A 16 3.32 5.55 5.82
N TYR A 17 4.19 4.63 5.44
CA TYR A 17 5.32 4.27 6.26
C TYR A 17 6.46 5.28 6.12
N SER A 18 7.02 5.70 7.25
CA SER A 18 8.24 6.51 7.30
C SER A 18 9.43 5.63 7.67
N GLY A 19 10.34 5.40 6.72
CA GLY A 19 11.60 4.68 6.98
C GLY A 19 12.49 5.36 8.02
N ALA A 20 12.46 6.70 8.09
CA ALA A 20 13.23 7.49 9.05
C ALA A 20 12.70 7.33 10.49
N LYS A 21 11.38 7.40 10.69
CA LYS A 21 10.74 7.21 12.00
C LYS A 21 10.52 5.74 12.35
N LYS A 22 10.68 4.86 11.36
CA LYS A 22 10.34 3.44 11.39
C LYS A 22 8.92 3.20 11.91
N SER A 23 7.98 4.01 11.44
CA SER A 23 6.59 3.99 11.90
C SER A 23 5.61 4.41 10.82
N TRP A 24 4.36 3.98 10.98
CA TRP A 24 3.26 4.40 10.14
C TRP A 24 2.72 5.75 10.59
N SER A 25 2.49 6.65 9.63
CA SER A 25 1.83 7.94 9.86
C SER A 25 0.49 7.93 9.14
N LEU A 26 -0.57 8.37 9.83
CA LEU A 26 -1.85 8.65 9.19
C LEU A 26 -1.65 9.88 8.29
N LEU A 27 -1.68 9.68 6.97
CA LEU A 27 -1.50 10.74 5.99
C LEU A 27 -2.76 11.61 5.92
N ARG A 28 -3.92 10.98 5.74
CA ARG A 28 -5.20 11.67 5.67
C ARG A 28 -6.35 10.73 6.02
N LYS A 29 -7.38 11.29 6.66
CA LYS A 29 -8.64 10.61 6.97
C LYS A 29 -9.77 11.10 6.07
N ASP A 30 -9.80 12.39 5.74
CA ASP A 30 -10.88 13.02 5.00
C ASP A 30 -10.34 13.76 3.76
N GLY A 31 -11.24 14.17 2.86
CA GLY A 31 -10.88 14.86 1.62
C GLY A 31 -10.67 13.91 0.43
N GLU A 32 -9.58 14.12 -0.31
CA GLU A 32 -9.32 13.47 -1.60
C GLU A 32 -8.79 12.03 -1.46
N ALA A 33 -9.08 11.20 -2.48
CA ALA A 33 -8.50 9.86 -2.60
C ALA A 33 -6.98 9.90 -2.73
N PHE A 34 -6.32 8.81 -2.34
CA PHE A 34 -4.89 8.62 -2.56
C PHE A 34 -4.59 8.48 -4.04
N ARG A 35 -3.68 9.28 -4.59
CA ARG A 35 -3.21 9.14 -5.97
C ARG A 35 -1.82 8.52 -5.99
N ILE A 36 -1.64 7.39 -6.68
CA ILE A 36 -0.31 6.83 -6.94
C ILE A 36 0.53 7.91 -7.65
N GLY A 37 1.69 8.22 -7.09
CA GLY A 37 2.55 9.31 -7.55
C GLY A 37 2.48 10.59 -6.69
N GLU A 38 1.51 10.75 -5.79
CA GLU A 38 1.39 11.97 -4.97
C GLU A 38 2.53 12.17 -3.96
N LEU A 39 3.29 11.11 -3.66
CA LEU A 39 4.46 11.14 -2.78
C LEU A 39 5.78 11.32 -3.56
N GLY A 40 5.70 11.44 -4.89
CA GLY A 40 6.84 11.55 -5.81
C GLY A 40 7.14 10.27 -6.59
N ASP A 41 8.21 10.31 -7.38
CA ASP A 41 8.65 9.21 -8.23
C ASP A 41 9.24 8.05 -7.42
N GLY A 42 8.93 6.82 -7.83
CA GLY A 42 9.40 5.63 -7.15
C GLY A 42 8.50 4.43 -7.33
N ILE A 43 8.67 3.44 -6.46
CA ILE A 43 7.88 2.21 -6.44
C ILE A 43 6.87 2.31 -5.31
N TYR A 44 5.59 2.14 -5.61
CA TYR A 44 4.52 2.13 -4.63
C TYR A 44 4.09 0.70 -4.35
N VAL A 45 3.94 0.37 -3.08
CA VAL A 45 3.26 -0.84 -2.60
C VAL A 45 2.03 -0.35 -1.85
N VAL A 46 0.89 -0.30 -2.54
CA VAL A 46 -0.39 0.17 -1.98
C VAL A 46 -1.22 -1.04 -1.59
N TYR A 47 -1.48 -1.19 -0.29
CA TYR A 47 -2.27 -2.28 0.26
C TYR A 47 -3.64 -1.78 0.70
N PHE A 48 -4.69 -2.40 0.16
CA PHE A 48 -6.07 -2.17 0.59
C PHE A 48 -6.43 -3.17 1.68
N ASP A 49 -6.53 -2.68 2.91
CA ASP A 49 -6.82 -3.46 4.10
C ASP A 49 -8.25 -3.22 4.58
N ASN A 50 -8.98 -4.31 4.78
CA ASN A 50 -10.29 -4.31 5.40
C ASN A 50 -10.21 -4.88 6.81
N LEU A 51 -10.62 -4.10 7.83
CA LEU A 51 -10.50 -4.52 9.23
C LEU A 51 -11.29 -5.79 9.56
N TYR A 52 -12.39 -6.05 8.84
CA TYR A 52 -13.20 -7.26 9.03
C TYR A 52 -12.79 -8.45 8.14
N CYS A 53 -11.65 -8.36 7.44
CA CYS A 53 -11.14 -9.39 6.53
C CYS A 53 -10.10 -10.28 7.22
N PRO A 54 -10.41 -11.56 7.50
CA PRO A 54 -9.45 -12.47 8.13
C PRO A 54 -8.22 -12.73 7.25
N ALA A 55 -8.41 -12.87 5.93
CA ALA A 55 -7.32 -13.08 4.98
C ALA A 55 -6.33 -11.91 4.93
N CYS A 56 -6.81 -10.69 5.21
CA CYS A 56 -6.00 -9.49 5.27
C CYS A 56 -5.01 -9.56 6.46
N ARG A 57 -5.38 -10.22 7.57
CA ARG A 57 -4.47 -10.44 8.70
C ARG A 57 -3.31 -11.38 8.34
N SER A 58 -3.55 -12.36 7.45
CA SER A 58 -2.48 -13.18 6.87
C SER A 58 -1.58 -12.35 5.94
N GLN A 59 -2.17 -11.45 5.16
CA GLN A 59 -1.42 -10.57 4.26
C GLN A 59 -0.46 -9.62 4.99
N ASP A 60 -0.85 -9.13 6.17
CA ASP A 60 0.01 -8.25 6.99
C ASP A 60 1.38 -8.87 7.26
N GLN A 61 1.46 -10.18 7.46
CA GLN A 61 2.72 -10.88 7.73
C GLN A 61 3.68 -10.82 6.54
N TYR A 62 3.16 -10.93 5.33
CA TYR A 62 3.96 -10.84 4.11
C TYR A 62 4.39 -9.40 3.83
N LEU A 63 3.49 -8.44 4.02
CA LEU A 63 3.82 -7.02 3.90
C LEU A 63 4.87 -6.58 4.93
N TYR A 64 4.77 -7.07 6.17
CA TYR A 64 5.75 -6.77 7.21
C TYR A 64 7.17 -7.21 6.82
N LYS A 65 7.33 -8.39 6.20
CA LYS A 65 8.65 -8.85 5.72
C LYS A 65 9.25 -7.89 4.69
N LEU A 66 8.43 -7.42 3.75
CA LEU A 66 8.85 -6.43 2.76
C LEU A 66 9.17 -5.09 3.39
N LEU A 67 8.39 -4.66 4.38
CA LEU A 67 8.65 -3.45 5.14
C LEU A 67 10.00 -3.49 5.86
N VAL A 68 10.34 -4.62 6.48
CA VAL A 68 11.65 -4.82 7.13
C VAL A 68 12.80 -4.72 6.11
N LYS A 69 12.58 -5.23 4.89
CA LYS A 69 13.60 -5.28 3.84
C LYS A 69 13.78 -3.96 3.09
N TYR A 70 12.67 -3.29 2.77
CA TYR A 70 12.61 -2.16 1.84
C TYR A 70 12.12 -0.86 2.47
N GLY A 71 11.58 -0.88 3.69
CA GLY A 71 10.94 0.28 4.30
C GLY A 71 11.88 1.46 4.58
N SER A 72 13.20 1.25 4.55
CA SER A 72 14.20 2.32 4.64
C SER A 72 14.68 2.84 3.27
N GLU A 73 14.21 2.26 2.17
CA GLU A 73 14.57 2.75 0.84
C GLU A 73 13.73 3.96 0.45
N PRO A 74 14.35 5.14 0.18
CA PRO A 74 13.61 6.38 -0.03
C PRO A 74 12.79 6.41 -1.33
N SER A 75 13.06 5.50 -2.26
CA SER A 75 12.34 5.38 -3.55
C SER A 75 11.26 4.29 -3.54
N ILE A 76 10.95 3.71 -2.37
CA ILE A 76 9.87 2.74 -2.20
C ILE A 76 8.88 3.26 -1.17
N PHE A 77 7.63 3.47 -1.60
CA PHE A 77 6.55 3.96 -0.77
C PHE A 77 5.63 2.81 -0.37
N PHE A 78 5.54 2.54 0.93
CA PHE A 78 4.54 1.63 1.49
C PHE A 78 3.34 2.44 1.96
N VAL A 79 2.17 2.11 1.40
CA VAL A 79 0.90 2.79 1.69
C VAL A 79 -0.14 1.75 2.05
N VAL A 80 -0.89 1.99 3.13
CA VAL A 80 -2.02 1.13 3.52
C VAL A 80 -3.29 1.97 3.55
N ILE A 81 -4.29 1.54 2.80
CA ILE A 81 -5.62 2.14 2.75
C ILE A 81 -6.53 1.28 3.63
N VAL A 82 -6.97 1.82 4.75
CA VAL A 82 -7.73 1.09 5.77
C VAL A 82 -9.19 1.50 5.74
N CYS A 83 -10.07 0.52 5.55
CA CYS A 83 -11.52 0.64 5.75
C CYS A 83 -12.02 -0.52 6.62
N ASN A 84 -13.23 -0.44 7.19
CA ASN A 84 -13.77 -1.58 7.94
C ASN A 84 -14.11 -2.72 6.97
N TRP A 85 -14.86 -2.39 5.92
CA TRP A 85 -15.28 -3.33 4.87
C TRP A 85 -15.62 -2.59 3.56
N PHE A 86 -14.60 -2.38 2.73
CA PHE A 86 -14.65 -1.68 1.46
C PHE A 86 -15.19 -0.25 1.57
N ALA A 87 -15.48 0.37 0.43
CA ALA A 87 -15.91 1.77 0.35
C ALA A 87 -17.22 2.08 1.09
N ASP A 88 -18.14 1.13 1.17
CA ASP A 88 -19.48 1.35 1.73
C ASP A 88 -19.52 1.23 3.25
N ASN A 89 -18.51 0.60 3.86
CA ASN A 89 -18.31 0.59 5.31
C ASN A 89 -16.92 1.15 5.64
N CYS A 90 -16.80 2.46 5.52
CA CYS A 90 -15.56 3.17 5.80
C CYS A 90 -15.83 4.53 6.41
N ALA A 91 -15.31 4.77 7.61
CA ALA A 91 -15.48 6.03 8.35
C ALA A 91 -14.52 7.14 7.91
N SER A 92 -13.64 6.85 6.94
CA SER A 92 -12.71 7.80 6.33
C SER A 92 -13.19 8.09 4.92
N GLU A 93 -13.47 9.36 4.65
CA GLU A 93 -13.89 9.79 3.30
C GLU A 93 -12.78 9.51 2.28
N ALA A 94 -11.53 9.86 2.62
CA ALA A 94 -10.40 9.70 1.73
C ALA A 94 -10.13 8.21 1.40
N ALA A 95 -10.17 7.33 2.41
CA ALA A 95 -10.00 5.89 2.20
C ALA A 95 -11.17 5.31 1.40
N SER A 96 -12.42 5.68 1.71
CA SER A 96 -13.60 5.26 0.95
C SER A 96 -13.50 5.63 -0.54
N LYS A 97 -13.17 6.89 -0.84
CA LYS A 97 -12.95 7.35 -2.22
C LYS A 97 -11.83 6.57 -2.90
N THR A 98 -10.74 6.31 -2.20
CA THR A 98 -9.63 5.50 -2.74
C THR A 98 -10.11 4.09 -3.10
N PHE A 99 -10.86 3.39 -2.23
CA PHE A 99 -11.43 2.08 -2.58
C PHE A 99 -12.31 2.14 -3.83
N ARG A 100 -13.13 3.20 -3.99
CA ARG A 100 -14.00 3.39 -5.17
C ARG A 100 -13.20 3.66 -6.45
N GLU A 101 -12.26 4.59 -6.40
CA GLU A 101 -11.48 5.03 -7.57
C GLU A 101 -10.63 3.88 -8.13
N TYR A 102 -9.98 3.10 -7.27
CA TYR A 102 -9.22 1.92 -7.68
C TYR A 102 -10.08 0.66 -7.85
N LYS A 103 -11.42 0.81 -7.80
CA LYS A 103 -12.41 -0.26 -8.03
C LYS A 103 -12.11 -1.54 -7.25
N VAL A 104 -11.67 -1.40 -5.99
CA VAL A 104 -11.31 -2.55 -5.16
C VAL A 104 -12.58 -3.25 -4.68
N SER A 105 -12.81 -4.45 -5.22
CA SER A 105 -13.97 -5.30 -4.93
C SER A 105 -13.60 -6.64 -4.28
N ALA A 106 -12.31 -6.95 -4.19
CA ALA A 106 -11.77 -8.12 -3.51
C ALA A 106 -10.78 -7.72 -2.41
N SER A 107 -10.61 -8.58 -1.40
CA SER A 107 -9.66 -8.34 -0.31
C SER A 107 -8.94 -9.62 0.12
N PRO A 108 -7.63 -9.54 0.44
CA PRO A 108 -6.77 -8.37 0.30
C PRO A 108 -6.52 -8.00 -1.17
N THR A 109 -6.25 -6.72 -1.44
CA THR A 109 -5.78 -6.24 -2.75
C THR A 109 -4.50 -5.43 -2.55
N ILE A 110 -3.49 -5.70 -3.36
CA ILE A 110 -2.24 -4.95 -3.39
C ILE A 110 -2.03 -4.42 -4.80
N ILE A 111 -1.66 -3.15 -4.92
CA ILE A 111 -1.18 -2.57 -6.16
C ILE A 111 0.32 -2.31 -5.99
N VAL A 112 1.14 -2.88 -6.88
CA VAL A 112 2.55 -2.54 -6.99
C VAL A 112 2.74 -1.70 -8.23
N ALA A 113 3.15 -0.45 -8.06
CA ALA A 113 3.28 0.49 -9.17
C ALA A 113 4.68 1.09 -9.25
N LYS A 114 5.12 1.41 -10.46
CA LYS A 114 6.31 2.23 -10.73
C LYS A 114 5.84 3.56 -11.31
N VAL A 115 6.26 4.65 -10.68
CA VAL A 115 6.00 6.02 -11.10
C VAL A 115 7.32 6.64 -11.56
N THR A 116 7.31 7.21 -12.77
CA THR A 116 8.43 7.95 -13.36
C THR A 116 7.87 9.14 -14.15
N ASP A 117 8.19 10.37 -13.76
CA ASP A 117 7.75 11.65 -14.36
C ASP A 117 6.26 11.70 -14.74
N ASN A 118 5.89 11.12 -15.88
CA ASN A 118 4.54 11.12 -16.46
C ASN A 118 3.97 9.72 -16.75
N ASN A 119 4.63 8.66 -16.28
CA ASN A 119 4.21 7.29 -16.53
C ASN A 119 4.01 6.51 -15.23
N ILE A 120 2.91 5.75 -15.19
CA ILE A 120 2.57 4.84 -14.11
C ILE A 120 2.38 3.46 -14.73
N VAL A 121 3.20 2.50 -14.31
CA VAL A 121 3.03 1.08 -14.65
C VAL A 121 2.64 0.38 -13.36
N GLU A 122 1.47 -0.26 -13.34
CA GLU A 122 0.94 -0.90 -12.14
C GLU A 122 0.56 -2.36 -12.36
N GLU A 123 0.70 -3.15 -11.31
CA GLU A 123 0.33 -4.55 -11.26
C GLU A 123 -0.59 -4.77 -10.06
N ARG A 124 -1.76 -5.34 -10.33
CA ARG A 124 -2.79 -5.60 -9.32
C ARG A 124 -2.75 -7.05 -8.89
N LEU A 125 -2.67 -7.25 -7.57
CA LEU A 125 -2.59 -8.56 -6.96
C LEU A 125 -3.76 -8.75 -5.99
N GLU A 126 -4.70 -9.61 -6.35
CA GLU A 126 -5.88 -9.92 -5.53
C GLU A 126 -5.76 -11.24 -4.77
N GLY A 127 -6.30 -11.27 -3.56
CA GLY A 127 -6.16 -12.39 -2.64
C GLY A 127 -4.78 -12.40 -1.97
N VAL A 128 -4.58 -13.37 -1.07
CA VAL A 128 -3.33 -13.43 -0.30
C VAL A 128 -2.15 -13.68 -1.23
N ARG A 129 -1.10 -12.89 -1.07
CA ARG A 129 0.14 -12.95 -1.85
C ARG A 129 1.34 -12.95 -0.91
N THR A 130 2.24 -13.88 -1.17
CA THR A 130 3.49 -14.01 -0.43
C THR A 130 4.39 -12.80 -0.65
N ASP A 131 5.33 -12.59 0.26
CA ASP A 131 6.34 -11.55 0.14
C ASP A 131 7.15 -11.70 -1.17
N GLY A 132 7.51 -12.92 -1.56
CA GLY A 132 8.20 -13.18 -2.83
C GLY A 132 7.39 -12.79 -4.08
N ALA A 133 6.06 -12.98 -4.07
CA ALA A 133 5.21 -12.61 -5.20
C ALA A 133 5.12 -11.09 -5.38
N ILE A 134 5.07 -10.33 -4.29
CA ILE A 134 5.06 -8.87 -4.33
C ILE A 134 6.48 -8.34 -4.66
N GLU A 135 7.51 -8.94 -4.04
CA GLU A 135 8.91 -8.56 -4.25
C GLU A 135 9.34 -8.72 -5.71
N TYR A 136 8.81 -9.72 -6.42
CA TYR A 136 9.06 -9.92 -7.85
C TYR A 136 8.86 -8.61 -8.64
N TYR A 137 7.73 -7.93 -8.43
CA TYR A 137 7.43 -6.67 -9.11
C TYR A 137 8.34 -5.52 -8.66
N ILE A 138 8.61 -5.41 -7.34
CA ILE A 138 9.56 -4.42 -6.81
C ILE A 138 10.93 -4.57 -7.48
N ARG A 139 11.44 -5.79 -7.59
CA ARG A 139 12.75 -6.08 -8.21
C ARG A 139 12.74 -5.80 -9.71
N ASN A 140 11.70 -6.21 -10.42
CA ASN A 140 11.58 -5.95 -11.85
C ASN A 140 11.58 -4.45 -12.16
N TYR A 141 10.82 -3.66 -11.41
CA TYR A 141 10.77 -2.21 -11.56
C TYR A 141 12.09 -1.51 -11.26
N LYS A 142 12.85 -2.03 -10.27
CA LYS A 142 14.23 -1.60 -10.02
C LYS A 142 15.18 -1.92 -11.18
N LEU A 143 15.11 -3.12 -11.75
CA LEU A 143 15.99 -3.51 -12.86
C LEU A 143 15.74 -2.66 -14.10
N GLN A 144 14.47 -2.36 -14.41
CA GLN A 144 14.13 -1.45 -15.50
C GLN A 144 14.69 -0.03 -15.29
N ARG A 145 14.88 0.42 -14.04
CA ARG A 145 15.52 1.73 -13.76
C ARG A 145 17.00 1.70 -14.14
N ALA A 146 17.71 0.61 -13.87
CA ALA A 146 19.15 0.50 -14.14
C ALA A 146 19.51 0.43 -15.64
N ILE A 147 18.55 0.16 -16.52
CA ILE A 147 18.75 0.08 -17.98
C ILE A 147 18.43 1.42 -18.66
N SER A 148 17.68 2.29 -18.00
CA SER A 148 17.22 3.60 -18.52
C SER A 148 18.07 4.78 -18.04
N SER A 149 19.15 4.52 -17.31
CA SER A 149 20.12 5.48 -16.77
C SER A 149 21.51 5.14 -17.27
#